data_AF-A0AAV0D6Q0-F1
#
_entry.id   AF-A0AAV0D6Q0-F1
#
_cell.length_a   1.000
_cell.length_b   1.000
_cell.length_c   1.000
_cell.angle_alpha   90.00
_cell.angle_beta   90.00
_cell.angle_gamma   90.00
#
_symmetry.space_group_name_H-M   'P 1'
#
loop_
_entity.id
_entity.type
_entity.pdbx_description
1 polymer ?
#
loop_
_entity_poly.entity_id
_entity_poly.type
_entity_poly.pdbx_seq_one_letter_code
_entity_poly.pdbx_strand_id
1 'polypeptide(L)'
;MCFNMQNQHVEILDSSSLQIDFEHKYSETPLVLRDMFVQFLSERGLDNNGKVFREPSINCLQMAWRELKNEHNNGLWSMRHMETYNGQGTKALDCGIKKEDAKLLNALRKKYCATL
;
A
#
# COMPACT_ATOMS: atom_id res chain seq x y z
N MET A 1 2.77 -2.00 -0.06
CA MET A 1 3.65 -1.07 -0.82
C MET A 1 3.26 -1.16 -2.28
N CYS A 2 3.20 -0.03 -2.99
CA CYS A 2 2.82 0.07 -4.40
C CYS A 2 3.95 0.77 -5.17
N PHE A 3 4.33 0.22 -6.32
CA PHE A 3 5.28 0.84 -7.24
C PHE A 3 4.52 1.45 -8.40
N ASN A 4 4.41 2.77 -8.41
CA ASN A 4 3.74 3.48 -9.50
C ASN A 4 4.73 3.74 -10.64
N MET A 5 4.68 2.89 -11.66
CA MET A 5 5.56 2.99 -12.83
C MET A 5 5.28 4.23 -13.69
N GLN A 6 4.03 4.69 -13.72
CA GLN A 6 3.61 5.81 -14.57
C GLN A 6 4.06 7.15 -13.97
N ASN A 7 3.85 7.33 -12.67
CA ASN A 7 4.17 8.56 -11.94
C ASN A 7 5.47 8.49 -11.14
N GLN A 8 6.21 7.38 -11.28
CA GLN A 8 7.57 7.18 -10.76
C GLN A 8 7.72 7.41 -9.24
N HIS A 9 6.83 6.84 -8.44
CA HIS A 9 6.93 6.91 -6.99
C HIS A 9 6.57 5.59 -6.32
N VAL A 10 7.03 5.43 -5.08
CA VAL A 10 6.73 4.27 -4.23
C VAL A 10 5.85 4.74 -3.09
N GLU A 11 4.74 4.04 -2.88
CA GLU A 11 3.76 4.41 -1.85
C GLU A 11 3.49 3.26 -0.88
N ILE A 12 3.39 3.61 0.39
CA ILE A 12 2.92 2.70 1.44
C ILE A 12 1.47 3.05 1.75
N LEU A 13 0.59 2.09 1.49
CA LEU A 13 -0.80 2.10 1.93
C LEU A 13 -0.89 1.30 3.23
N ASP A 14 -0.81 2.00 4.35
CA ASP A 14 -0.91 1.43 5.69
C ASP A 14 -2.21 1.85 6.36
N SER A 15 -3.01 0.86 6.77
CA SER A 15 -4.27 1.07 7.48
C SER A 15 -4.08 1.54 8.92
N SER A 16 -2.88 1.46 9.49
CA SER A 16 -2.60 1.90 10.84
C SER A 16 -2.52 3.42 10.95
N SER A 17 -3.27 4.01 11.88
CA SER A 17 -3.20 5.44 12.22
C SER A 17 -2.19 5.75 13.34
N LEU A 18 -1.39 4.77 13.78
CA LEU A 18 -0.37 4.97 14.80
C LEU A 18 0.69 5.93 14.28
N GLN A 19 0.92 7.01 15.03
CA GLN A 19 1.94 8.02 14.77
C GLN A 19 3.30 7.53 15.29
N ILE A 20 3.84 6.52 14.61
CA ILE A 20 5.19 6.00 14.81
C ILE A 20 6.04 6.54 13.66
N ASP A 21 7.25 6.97 13.99
CA ASP A 21 8.25 7.34 12.98
C ASP A 21 8.43 6.21 11.95
N PHE A 22 8.69 6.60 10.70
CA PHE A 22 8.87 5.69 9.57
C PHE A 22 9.96 4.65 9.86
N GLU A 23 11.12 5.06 10.37
CA GLU A 23 12.24 4.15 10.64
C GLU A 23 11.87 3.17 11.76
N HIS A 24 11.25 3.65 12.84
CA HIS A 24 10.79 2.78 13.92
C HIS A 24 9.69 1.78 13.49
N LYS A 25 8.82 2.17 12.56
CA LYS A 25 7.68 1.34 12.13
C LYS A 25 8.06 0.32 11.07
N TYR A 26 8.84 0.73 10.08
CA TYR A 26 9.10 -0.06 8.88
C TYR A 26 10.55 -0.55 8.80
N SER A 27 11.46 0.07 9.56
CA SER A 27 12.90 -0.19 9.48
C SER A 27 13.37 -0.12 8.01
N GLU A 28 14.28 -1.00 7.62
CA GLU A 28 14.81 -1.13 6.26
C GLU A 28 13.85 -1.82 5.28
N THR A 29 12.74 -2.39 5.74
CA THR A 29 11.87 -3.25 4.91
C THR A 29 11.41 -2.60 3.60
N PRO A 30 10.93 -1.34 3.58
CA PRO A 30 10.53 -0.69 2.34
C PRO A 30 11.69 -0.46 1.37
N LEU A 31 12.89 -0.20 1.89
CA LEU A 31 14.10 -0.01 1.09
C LEU A 31 14.54 -1.34 0.47
N VAL A 32 14.56 -2.42 1.26
CA VAL A 32 14.89 -3.77 0.79
C VAL A 32 13.91 -4.22 -0.29
N LEU A 33 12.59 -4.03 -0.08
CA LEU A 33 11.58 -4.38 -1.09
C LEU A 33 11.74 -3.58 -2.39
N ARG A 34 12.09 -2.31 -2.29
CA ARG A 34 12.37 -1.46 -3.45
C ARG A 34 13.59 -1.96 -4.22
N ASP A 35 14.67 -2.28 -3.52
CA ASP A 35 15.90 -2.75 -4.14
C ASP A 35 15.70 -4.12 -4.82
N MET A 36 14.94 -5.01 -4.18
CA MET A 36 14.51 -6.27 -4.78
C MET A 36 13.68 -6.06 -6.05
N PHE A 37 12.76 -5.10 -6.05
CA PHE A 37 11.96 -4.78 -7.25
C PHE A 37 12.82 -4.20 -8.38
N VAL A 38 13.76 -3.30 -8.06
CA VAL A 38 14.72 -2.75 -9.04
C VAL A 38 15.60 -3.85 -9.62
N GLN A 39 16.10 -4.76 -8.78
CA GLN A 39 16.87 -5.92 -9.21
C GLN A 39 16.03 -6.82 -10.13
N PHE A 40 14.79 -7.12 -9.75
CA PHE A 40 13.87 -7.90 -10.57
C PHE A 40 13.67 -7.27 -11.97
N LEU A 41 13.50 -5.94 -12.06
CA LEU A 41 13.37 -5.26 -13.34
C LEU A 41 14.66 -5.37 -14.18
N SER A 42 15.83 -5.23 -13.55
CA SER A 42 17.13 -5.38 -14.22
C SER A 42 17.31 -6.80 -14.79
N GLU A 43 16.99 -7.83 -14.00
CA GLU A 43 17.04 -9.24 -14.43
C GLU A 43 16.08 -9.54 -15.59
N ARG A 44 15.05 -8.70 -15.79
CA ARG A 44 14.11 -8.77 -16.91
C ARG A 44 14.50 -7.90 -18.11
N GLY A 45 15.65 -7.24 -18.08
CA GLY A 45 16.11 -6.31 -19.13
C GLY A 45 15.35 -4.97 -19.15
N LEU A 46 14.72 -4.59 -18.03
CA LEU A 46 13.94 -3.36 -17.85
C LEU A 46 14.70 -2.33 -17.01
N ASP A 47 16.02 -2.24 -17.15
CA ASP A 47 16.89 -1.39 -16.32
C ASP A 47 16.48 0.08 -16.30
N ASN A 48 16.06 0.61 -17.45
CA ASN A 48 15.62 2.00 -17.55
C ASN A 48 14.36 2.27 -16.73
N ASN A 49 13.49 1.27 -16.58
CA ASN A 49 12.30 1.35 -15.74
C ASN A 49 12.66 1.26 -14.25
N GLY A 50 13.74 0.56 -13.89
CA GLY A 50 14.21 0.43 -12.51
C GLY A 50 14.96 1.65 -11.98
N LYS A 51 15.66 2.40 -12.85
CA LYS A 51 16.47 3.57 -12.46
C LYS A 51 15.69 4.63 -11.67
N VAL A 52 14.42 4.85 -12.02
CA VAL A 52 13.57 5.87 -11.40
C VAL A 52 13.25 5.57 -9.92
N PHE A 53 13.43 4.33 -9.48
CA PHE A 53 13.17 3.91 -8.10
C PHE A 53 14.41 3.80 -7.22
N ARG A 54 15.60 4.18 -7.70
CA ARG A 54 16.84 4.05 -6.92
C ARG A 54 16.97 5.12 -5.82
N GLU A 55 16.28 6.25 -5.99
CA GLU A 55 16.31 7.40 -5.08
C GLU A 55 15.26 7.28 -3.95
N PRO A 56 15.42 7.99 -2.82
CA PRO A 56 14.74 7.69 -1.55
C PRO A 56 13.27 8.13 -1.38
N SER A 57 12.50 8.44 -2.42
CA SER A 57 11.10 8.88 -2.24
C SER A 57 10.11 7.72 -2.03
N ILE A 58 10.03 7.21 -0.79
CA ILE A 58 8.94 6.32 -0.35
C ILE A 58 7.93 7.14 0.46
N ASN A 59 6.70 7.24 -0.02
CA ASN A 59 5.67 8.07 0.58
C ASN A 59 4.63 7.23 1.32
N CYS A 60 4.40 7.51 2.60
CA CYS A 60 3.31 6.88 3.36
C CYS A 60 2.01 7.66 3.19
N LEU A 61 1.02 7.07 2.51
CA LEU A 61 -0.24 7.75 2.22
C LEU A 61 -1.08 7.92 3.48
N GLN A 62 -1.41 9.18 3.79
CA GLN A 62 -2.22 9.53 4.95
C GLN A 62 -3.71 9.44 4.62
N MET A 63 -4.26 8.23 4.67
CA MET A 63 -5.67 7.97 4.37
C MET A 63 -6.57 8.33 5.57
N ALA A 64 -7.74 8.91 5.29
CA ALA A 64 -8.64 9.44 6.33
C ALA A 64 -9.31 8.36 7.20
N TRP A 65 -9.44 7.13 6.67
CA TRP A 65 -10.14 6.03 7.32
C TRP A 65 -9.23 5.08 8.11
N ARG A 66 -7.92 5.39 8.25
CA ARG A 66 -6.96 4.57 9.02
C ARG A 66 -7.41 4.35 10.47
N GLU A 67 -7.08 3.18 11.01
CA GLU A 67 -7.52 2.69 12.32
C GLU A 67 -6.35 2.56 13.30
N LEU A 68 -6.60 2.84 14.59
CA LEU A 68 -5.57 2.79 15.64
C LEU A 68 -5.30 1.37 16.16
N LYS A 69 -6.29 0.48 16.14
CA LYS A 69 -6.31 -0.75 16.97
C LYS A 69 -6.86 -2.01 16.27
N ASN A 70 -6.61 -2.19 14.97
CA ASN A 70 -7.26 -3.30 14.25
C ASN A 70 -6.35 -4.03 13.26
N GLU A 71 -5.34 -4.71 13.80
CA GLU A 71 -4.42 -5.53 12.99
C GLU A 71 -5.14 -6.67 12.25
N HIS A 72 -6.24 -7.18 12.80
CA HIS A 72 -7.05 -8.26 12.21
C HIS A 72 -7.62 -7.93 10.82
N ASN A 73 -7.72 -6.64 10.47
CA ASN A 73 -8.25 -6.21 9.19
C ASN A 73 -7.19 -5.83 8.16
N ASN A 74 -5.89 -5.88 8.49
CA ASN A 74 -4.82 -5.45 7.59
C ASN A 74 -4.85 -6.20 6.24
N GLY A 75 -5.15 -7.50 6.25
CA GLY A 75 -5.32 -8.29 5.02
C GLY A 75 -6.52 -7.83 4.18
N LEU A 76 -7.64 -7.52 4.83
CA LEU A 76 -8.83 -7.01 4.16
C LEU A 76 -8.59 -5.64 3.51
N TRP A 77 -7.92 -4.74 4.23
CA TRP A 77 -7.54 -3.43 3.72
C TRP A 77 -6.56 -3.55 2.57
N SER A 78 -5.58 -4.44 2.68
CA SER A 78 -4.63 -4.72 1.58
C SER A 78 -5.35 -5.21 0.33
N MET A 79 -6.26 -6.17 0.46
CA MET A 79 -7.07 -6.65 -0.67
C MET A 79 -7.92 -5.53 -1.26
N ARG A 80 -8.59 -4.73 -0.43
CA ARG A 80 -9.40 -3.61 -0.90
C ARG A 80 -8.57 -2.56 -1.65
N HIS A 81 -7.38 -2.24 -1.15
CA HIS A 81 -6.45 -1.36 -1.85
C HIS A 81 -6.06 -1.91 -3.21
N MET A 82 -5.79 -3.21 -3.34
CA MET A 82 -5.47 -3.81 -4.63
C MET A 82 -6.62 -3.69 -5.65
N GLU A 83 -7.87 -3.58 -5.19
CA GLU A 83 -9.02 -3.36 -6.08
C GLU A 83 -9.21 -1.89 -6.49
N THR A 84 -8.97 -0.96 -5.57
CA THR A 84 -9.39 0.44 -5.74
C THR A 84 -8.23 1.40 -6.01
N TYR A 85 -7.01 1.03 -5.63
CA TYR A 85 -5.83 1.88 -5.76
C TYR A 85 -5.12 1.67 -7.09
N ASN A 86 -5.01 2.74 -7.87
CA ASN A 86 -4.38 2.81 -9.19
C ASN A 86 -3.36 3.94 -9.28
N GLY A 87 -2.77 4.36 -8.15
CA GLY A 87 -1.79 5.45 -8.10
C GLY A 87 -2.39 6.85 -7.97
N GLN A 88 -3.67 6.96 -7.58
CA GLN A 88 -4.32 8.24 -7.30
C GLN A 88 -3.87 8.81 -5.95
N GLY A 89 -3.66 10.13 -5.86
CA GLY A 89 -3.32 10.77 -4.58
C GLY A 89 -4.43 10.65 -3.52
N THR A 90 -4.08 10.90 -2.25
CA THR A 90 -4.98 10.71 -1.10
C THR A 90 -6.33 11.42 -1.21
N LYS A 91 -6.40 12.58 -1.86
CA LYS A 91 -7.65 13.35 -2.07
C LYS A 91 -8.64 12.65 -3.00
N ALA A 92 -8.15 11.86 -3.95
CA ALA A 92 -8.96 11.13 -4.92
C ALA A 92 -9.14 9.65 -4.52
N LEU A 93 -8.50 9.20 -3.45
CA LEU A 93 -8.58 7.82 -2.98
C LEU A 93 -9.88 7.58 -2.22
N ASP A 94 -10.88 7.04 -2.93
CA ASP A 94 -12.09 6.47 -2.33
C ASP A 94 -12.04 4.94 -2.40
N CYS A 95 -11.73 4.30 -1.27
CA CYS A 95 -11.77 2.85 -1.16
C CYS A 95 -13.19 2.32 -0.85
N GLY A 96 -14.18 3.20 -0.72
CA GLY A 96 -15.49 2.88 -0.13
C GLY A 96 -15.40 2.46 1.33
N ILE A 97 -14.26 2.73 1.99
CA ILE A 97 -14.00 2.37 3.38
C ILE A 97 -14.49 3.48 4.29
N LYS A 98 -15.36 3.11 5.23
CA LYS A 98 -15.75 3.96 6.34
C LYS A 98 -15.18 3.39 7.62
N LYS A 99 -14.65 4.27 8.46
CA LYS A 99 -14.11 3.89 9.77
C LYS A 99 -15.19 3.16 10.57
N GLU A 100 -14.84 2.03 11.18
CA GLU A 100 -15.73 1.27 12.07
C GLU A 100 -17.01 0.72 11.41
N ASP A 101 -17.06 0.57 10.08
CA ASP A 101 -18.22 -0.03 9.39
C ASP A 101 -18.16 -1.57 9.39
N ALA A 102 -18.66 -2.17 10.47
CA ALA A 102 -18.71 -3.63 10.64
C ALA A 102 -19.51 -4.36 9.55
N LYS A 103 -20.53 -3.72 8.96
CA LYS A 103 -21.34 -4.32 7.88
C LYS A 103 -20.51 -4.42 6.61
N LEU A 104 -19.81 -3.33 6.25
CA LEU A 104 -18.89 -3.32 5.11
C LEU A 104 -17.79 -4.37 5.29
N LEU A 105 -17.14 -4.42 6.45
CA LEU A 105 -16.08 -5.38 6.75
C LEU A 105 -16.54 -6.82 6.54
N ASN A 106 -17.72 -7.18 7.06
CA ASN A 106 -18.28 -8.52 6.90
C ASN A 106 -18.69 -8.82 5.45
N ALA A 107 -19.18 -7.83 4.71
CA ALA A 107 -19.47 -7.99 3.29
C ALA A 107 -18.19 -8.25 2.47
N LEU A 108 -17.11 -7.49 2.72
CA LEU A 108 -15.82 -7.69 2.07
C LEU A 108 -15.21 -9.06 2.42
N ARG A 109 -15.29 -9.50 3.69
CA ARG A 109 -14.84 -10.85 4.08
C ARG A 109 -15.58 -11.94 3.30
N LYS A 110 -16.92 -11.86 3.24
CA LYS A 110 -17.73 -12.81 2.46
C LYS A 110 -17.35 -12.80 0.98
N LYS A 111 -17.16 -11.61 0.40
CA LYS A 111 -16.74 -11.44 -0.99
C LYS A 111 -15.41 -12.16 -1.24
N TYR A 112 -14.38 -11.85 -0.46
CA TYR A 112 -13.04 -12.40 -0.69
C TYR A 112 -12.94 -13.88 -0.38
N CYS A 113 -13.69 -14.40 0.60
CA CYS A 113 -13.76 -15.84 0.86
C CYS A 113 -14.48 -16.61 -0.25
N ALA A 114 -15.46 -16.01 -0.93
CA ALA A 114 -16.21 -16.66 -2.01
C ALA A 114 -15.44 -16.71 -3.34
N THR A 115 -14.32 -15.98 -3.44
CA THR A 115 -13.48 -15.90 -4.64
C THR A 115 -12.17 -16.66 -4.52
N LEU A 116 -11.95 -17.35 -3.40
CA LEU A 116 -10.85 -18.31 -3.20
C LEU A 116 -11.27 -19.70 -3.70
#